data_AF-A0AAW1URZ8-F1
#
_entry.id   AF-A0AAW1URZ8-F1
#
_cell.length_a   1.000
_cell.length_b   1.000
_cell.length_c   1.000
_cell.angle_alpha   90.00
_cell.angle_beta   90.00
_cell.angle_gamma   90.00
#
_symmetry.space_group_name_H-M   'P 1'
#
loop_
_entity.id
_entity.type
_entity.pdbx_description
1 polymer ?
#
loop_
_entity_poly.entity_id
_entity_poly.type
_entity_poly.pdbx_seq_one_letter_code
_entity_poly.pdbx_strand_id
1 'polypeptide(L)'
;MSEKTVSCPFNSQHVMLESSLQRHIIRCMVNYPEHVVCPYNALHRFKNKVLLMNHMLICPSKSTIGAILDWNLEKLIDNADTQYHLENTRNFNLAYEDWDAELESSEEQRRTVSNSK
;
A
#
# COMPACT_ATOMS: atom_id res chain seq x y z
N MET A 1 29.41 -9.93 -3.07
CA MET A 1 28.53 -8.79 -3.45
C MET A 1 28.84 -7.66 -2.51
N SER A 2 29.25 -6.49 -3.00
CA SER A 2 29.62 -5.35 -2.15
C SER A 2 28.38 -4.79 -1.47
N GLU A 3 28.37 -4.78 -0.14
CA GLU A 3 27.25 -4.24 0.64
C GLU A 3 27.27 -2.71 0.58
N LYS A 4 26.27 -2.12 -0.08
CA LYS A 4 26.15 -0.67 -0.23
C LYS A 4 25.59 -0.06 1.06
N THR A 5 26.34 0.86 1.65
CA THR A 5 25.87 1.66 2.79
C THR A 5 25.17 2.92 2.29
N VAL A 6 24.06 3.26 2.93
CA VAL A 6 23.23 4.43 2.63
C VAL A 6 22.94 5.20 3.91
N SER A 7 22.69 6.50 3.76
CA SER A 7 22.31 7.39 4.86
C SER A 7 20.80 7.55 4.93
N CYS A 8 20.26 7.71 6.14
CA CYS A 8 18.84 7.90 6.35
C CYS A 8 18.35 9.26 5.81
N PRO A 9 17.20 9.29 5.09
CA PRO A 9 16.60 10.53 4.60
C PRO A 9 16.22 11.56 5.68
N PHE A 10 15.97 11.12 6.92
CA PHE A 10 15.56 11.99 8.03
C PHE A 10 16.75 12.61 8.75
N ASN A 11 17.79 11.82 8.98
CA ASN A 11 18.99 12.23 9.72
C ASN A 11 20.23 11.60 9.08
N SER A 12 21.14 12.43 8.61
CA SER A 12 22.37 11.99 7.94
C SER A 12 23.31 11.18 8.84
N GLN A 13 23.17 11.29 10.16
CA GLN A 13 23.96 10.53 11.14
C GLN A 13 23.62 9.04 11.16
N HIS A 14 22.42 8.66 10.72
CA HIS A 14 22.07 7.25 10.62
C HIS A 14 22.60 6.68 9.31
N VAL A 15 23.68 5.91 9.39
CA VAL A 15 24.28 5.18 8.27
C VAL A 15 24.05 3.69 8.45
N MET A 16 23.60 3.01 7.41
CA MET A 16 23.28 1.58 7.46
C MET A 16 23.34 0.93 6.08
N LEU A 17 23.17 -0.40 6.04
CA LEU A 17 23.06 -1.13 4.79
C LEU A 17 21.78 -0.77 4.03
N GLU A 18 21.85 -0.73 2.70
CA GLU A 18 20.70 -0.47 1.82
C GLU A 18 19.54 -1.43 2.08
N SER A 19 19.84 -2.70 2.36
CA SER A 19 18.85 -3.73 2.75
C SER A 19 18.11 -3.41 4.05
N SER A 20 18.73 -2.66 4.97
CA SER A 20 18.17 -2.30 6.27
C SER A 20 17.39 -0.98 6.25
N LEU A 21 17.55 -0.17 5.20
CA LEU A 21 16.98 1.17 5.10
C LEU A 21 15.44 1.17 5.20
N GLN A 22 14.77 0.22 4.54
CA GLN A 22 13.30 0.15 4.53
C GLN A 22 12.73 -0.04 5.94
N ARG A 23 13.27 -1.00 6.70
CA ARG A 23 12.86 -1.25 8.09
C ARG A 23 13.18 -0.04 8.98
N HIS A 24 14.32 0.61 8.75
CA HIS A 24 14.72 1.79 9.50
C HIS A 24 13.75 2.97 9.32
N ILE A 25 13.36 3.27 8.07
CA ILE A 25 12.50 4.40 7.76
C ILE A 25 11.15 4.31 8.49
N ILE A 26 10.57 3.11 8.60
CA ILE A 26 9.29 2.88 9.30
C ILE A 26 9.39 3.26 10.78
N ARG A 27 10.54 2.99 11.42
CA ARG A 27 10.76 3.37 12.82
C ARG A 27 11.15 4.84 12.96
N CYS A 28 11.95 5.34 12.03
CA CYS A 28 12.48 6.70 12.06
C CYS A 28 11.39 7.75 11.78
N MET A 29 10.42 7.44 10.92
CA MET A 29 9.33 8.37 10.59
C MET A 29 8.47 8.76 11.80
N VAL A 30 8.40 7.93 12.84
CA VAL A 30 7.66 8.24 14.07
C VAL A 30 8.25 9.48 14.76
N ASN A 31 9.56 9.68 14.66
CA ASN A 31 10.25 10.84 15.24
C ASN A 31 10.13 12.10 14.36
N TYR A 32 9.66 11.96 13.12
CA TYR A 32 9.66 13.01 12.11
C TYR A 32 8.33 13.06 11.33
N PRO A 33 7.18 13.32 12.00
CA PRO A 33 5.85 13.23 11.39
C PRO A 33 5.59 14.27 10.29
N GLU A 34 6.33 15.38 10.29
CA GLU A 34 6.13 16.47 9.31
C GLU A 34 6.73 16.19 7.93
N HIS A 35 7.49 15.10 7.78
CA HIS A 35 8.14 14.78 6.52
C HIS A 35 7.15 14.24 5.49
N VAL A 36 7.33 14.68 4.26
CA VAL A 36 6.53 14.25 3.12
C VAL A 36 7.22 13.12 2.37
N VAL A 37 6.41 12.24 1.79
CA VAL A 37 6.84 11.05 1.07
C VAL A 37 6.88 11.32 -0.44
N CYS A 38 7.86 10.75 -1.15
CA CYS A 38 7.84 10.78 -2.61
C CYS A 38 6.73 9.88 -3.16
N PRO A 39 5.90 10.35 -4.11
CA PRO A 39 4.89 9.51 -4.78
C PRO A 39 5.50 8.33 -5.56
N TYR A 40 6.75 8.45 -6.00
CA TYR A 40 7.40 7.45 -6.84
C TYR A 40 8.21 6.41 -6.06
N ASN A 41 8.68 6.74 -4.86
CA ASN A 41 9.50 5.86 -4.05
C ASN A 41 9.24 6.07 -2.56
N ALA A 42 8.71 5.04 -1.91
CA ALA A 42 8.37 5.05 -0.49
C ALA A 42 9.60 5.07 0.44
N LEU A 43 10.83 5.07 -0.06
CA LEU A 43 12.05 5.29 0.72
C LEU A 43 12.50 6.76 0.69
N HIS A 44 12.08 7.54 -0.30
CA HIS A 44 12.41 8.97 -0.33
C HIS A 44 11.51 9.74 0.64
N ARG A 45 12.11 10.55 1.49
CA ARG A 45 11.44 11.40 2.48
C ARG A 45 12.06 12.80 2.44
N PHE A 46 11.23 13.83 2.64
CA PHE A 46 11.66 15.22 2.58
C PHE A 46 11.06 16.03 3.72
N LYS A 47 11.81 17.01 4.23
CA LYS A 47 11.38 17.89 5.32
C LYS A 47 10.18 18.77 4.97
N ASN A 48 10.02 19.13 3.70
CA ASN A 48 8.95 20.02 3.26
C ASN A 48 8.51 19.70 1.82
N LYS A 49 7.36 20.26 1.43
CA LYS A 49 6.78 20.09 0.09
C LYS A 49 7.63 20.72 -1.01
N VAL A 50 8.33 21.82 -0.73
CA VAL A 50 9.16 22.52 -1.72
C VAL A 50 10.32 21.62 -2.19
N LEU A 51 11.02 20.97 -1.25
CA LEU A 51 12.08 20.02 -1.57
C LEU A 51 11.54 18.80 -2.31
N LEU A 52 10.34 18.32 -1.94
CA LEU A 52 9.68 17.25 -2.67
C LEU A 52 9.37 17.64 -4.11
N MET A 53 8.82 18.83 -4.36
CA MET A 53 8.52 19.31 -5.72
C MET A 53 9.78 19.37 -6.58
N ASN A 54 10.87 19.91 -6.04
CA ASN A 54 12.16 19.94 -6.75
C ASN A 54 12.67 18.53 -7.04
N HIS A 55 12.56 17.62 -6.07
CA HIS A 55 12.93 16.22 -6.25
C HIS A 55 12.09 15.53 -7.33
N MET A 56 10.77 15.78 -7.41
CA MET A 56 9.88 15.15 -8.38
C MET A 56 10.27 15.44 -9.84
N LEU A 57 10.94 16.56 -10.12
CA LEU A 57 11.43 16.89 -11.46
C LEU A 57 12.61 16.00 -11.89
N ILE A 58 13.46 15.60 -10.94
CA ILE A 58 14.71 14.86 -11.17
C ILE A 58 14.71 13.45 -10.58
N CYS A 59 13.56 12.97 -10.10
CA CYS A 59 13.49 11.73 -9.36
C CYS A 59 13.88 10.54 -10.25
N PRO A 60 14.89 9.73 -9.86
CA PRO A 60 15.31 8.58 -10.67
C PRO A 60 14.22 7.50 -10.73
N SER A 61 13.36 7.41 -9.71
CA SER A 61 12.24 6.45 -9.66
C SER A 61 11.03 6.87 -10.50
N LYS A 62 11.04 8.06 -11.12
CA LYS A 62 9.95 8.55 -11.98
C LYS A 62 9.80 7.70 -13.24
N SER A 63 10.91 7.27 -13.84
CA SER A 63 10.91 6.47 -15.08
C SER A 63 10.34 5.07 -14.88
N THR A 64 10.50 4.49 -13.68
CA THR A 64 9.95 3.17 -13.34
C THR A 64 8.41 3.16 -13.42
N ILE A 65 7.75 4.25 -13.04
CA ILE A 65 6.29 4.36 -13.14
C ILE A 65 5.84 4.59 -14.58
N GLY A 66 6.61 5.34 -15.38
CA GLY A 66 6.35 5.45 -16.82
C GLY A 66 6.32 4.08 -17.49
N ALA A 67 7.32 3.23 -17.21
CA ALA A 67 7.35 1.86 -17.73
C ALA A 67 6.19 0.98 -17.23
N ILE A 68 5.76 1.13 -15.98
CA ILE A 68 4.59 0.41 -15.44
C ILE A 68 3.30 0.91 -16.10
N LEU A 69 3.14 2.22 -16.30
CA LEU A 69 1.99 2.80 -16.97
C LEU A 69 1.96 2.43 -18.45
N ASP A 70 3.08 2.45 -19.15
CA ASP A 70 3.18 2.02 -20.55
C ASP A 70 2.85 0.52 -20.69
N TRP A 71 3.36 -0.33 -19.77
CA TRP A 71 3.00 -1.76 -19.73
C TRP A 71 1.52 -2.01 -19.37
N ASN A 72 0.93 -1.15 -18.53
CA ASN A 72 -0.48 -1.23 -18.17
C ASN A 72 -1.40 -0.52 -19.17
N LEU A 73 -0.90 0.35 -20.05
CA LEU A 73 -1.73 1.08 -21.02
C LEU A 73 -2.26 0.12 -22.09
N GLU A 74 -1.43 -0.79 -22.60
CA GLU A 74 -1.90 -1.89 -23.46
C GLU A 74 -3.00 -2.70 -22.76
N LYS A 75 -2.80 -3.03 -21.47
CA LYS A 75 -3.80 -3.78 -20.69
C LYS A 75 -5.05 -2.99 -20.33
N LEU A 76 -5.00 -1.66 -20.21
CA LEU A 76 -6.16 -0.83 -19.91
C LEU A 76 -7.05 -0.64 -21.15
N ILE A 77 -6.45 -0.68 -22.34
CA ILE A 77 -7.18 -0.66 -23.61
C ILE A 77 -7.85 -2.03 -23.85
N ASP A 78 -7.17 -3.14 -23.53
CA ASP A 78 -7.72 -4.50 -23.67
C ASP A 78 -8.71 -4.88 -22.55
N ASN A 79 -8.65 -4.25 -21.37
CA ASN A 79 -9.61 -4.48 -20.28
C ASN A 79 -11.00 -3.84 -20.53
N ALA A 80 -11.21 -3.17 -21.67
CA ALA A 80 -12.55 -2.77 -22.07
C ALA A 80 -13.41 -3.96 -22.55
N ASP A 81 -12.78 -5.09 -22.89
CA ASP A 81 -13.44 -6.31 -23.34
C ASP A 81 -12.83 -7.53 -22.61
N THR A 82 -13.16 -7.69 -21.33
CA THR A 82 -12.96 -8.99 -20.68
C THR A 82 -13.76 -10.03 -21.46
N GLN A 83 -13.05 -10.97 -22.10
CA GLN A 83 -13.57 -11.98 -23.05
C GLN A 83 -14.76 -12.81 -22.53
N TYR A 84 -15.02 -12.78 -21.23
CA TYR A 84 -16.16 -13.43 -20.59
C TYR A 84 -16.95 -12.40 -19.80
N HIS A 85 -18.00 -11.85 -20.40
CA HIS A 85 -19.11 -11.33 -19.62
C HIS A 85 -19.86 -12.54 -19.02
N LEU A 86 -19.43 -13.01 -17.85
CA LEU A 86 -20.26 -13.92 -17.07
C LEU A 86 -21.51 -13.12 -16.68
N GLU A 87 -22.65 -13.47 -17.28
CA GLU A 87 -23.94 -13.08 -16.75
C GLU A 87 -23.96 -13.43 -15.26
N ASN A 88 -24.46 -12.53 -14.41
CA ASN A 88 -24.45 -12.70 -12.95
C ASN A 88 -23.09 -12.65 -12.22
N THR A 89 -21.98 -12.19 -12.81
CA THR A 89 -20.73 -11.91 -12.04
C THR A 89 -20.95 -11.02 -10.81
N ARG A 90 -21.88 -10.08 -10.92
CA ARG A 90 -22.25 -9.14 -9.85
C ARG A 90 -23.53 -9.57 -9.12
N ASN A 91 -24.00 -10.80 -9.34
CA ASN A 91 -25.11 -11.32 -8.56
C ASN A 91 -24.57 -11.56 -7.16
N PHE A 92 -24.86 -10.60 -6.28
CA PHE A 92 -24.38 -10.60 -4.91
C PHE A 92 -24.89 -11.89 -4.26
N ASN A 93 -23.99 -12.75 -3.79
CA ASN A 93 -24.35 -14.02 -3.16
C ASN A 93 -24.85 -13.80 -1.72
N LEU A 94 -25.72 -12.80 -1.52
CA LEU A 94 -26.17 -12.32 -0.21
C LEU A 94 -26.94 -13.41 0.51
N ALA A 95 -27.58 -14.31 -0.25
CA ALA A 95 -28.32 -15.43 0.31
C ALA A 95 -27.41 -16.49 0.98
N TYR A 96 -26.12 -16.52 0.67
CA TYR A 96 -25.19 -17.54 1.19
C TYR A 96 -24.01 -16.95 1.98
N GLU A 97 -23.61 -15.71 1.73
CA GLU A 97 -22.47 -15.05 2.39
C GLU A 97 -22.91 -13.75 3.09
N ASP A 98 -23.93 -13.86 3.94
CA ASP A 98 -24.35 -12.80 4.85
C ASP A 98 -23.60 -12.91 6.19
N TRP A 99 -22.45 -12.24 6.27
CA TRP A 99 -21.62 -12.20 7.47
C TRP A 99 -22.32 -11.49 8.65
N ASP A 100 -23.31 -10.62 8.39
CA ASP A 100 -24.09 -9.95 9.44
C ASP A 100 -25.09 -10.93 10.08
N ALA A 101 -25.71 -11.79 9.28
CA ALA A 101 -26.59 -12.86 9.79
C ALA A 101 -25.82 -13.92 10.61
N GLU A 102 -24.58 -14.24 10.24
CA GLU A 102 -23.73 -15.14 11.04
C GLU A 102 -23.41 -14.57 12.43
N LEU A 103 -23.15 -13.26 12.50
CA LEU A 103 -22.95 -12.55 13.76
C LEU A 103 -24.18 -12.69 14.66
N GLU A 104 -25.37 -12.39 14.15
CA GLU A 104 -26.64 -12.47 14.90
C GLU A 104 -26.96 -13.90 15.37
N SER A 105 -26.77 -14.91 14.51
CA SER A 105 -26.94 -16.32 14.87
C SER A 105 -25.99 -16.75 15.99
N SER A 106 -24.73 -16.30 15.95
CA SER A 106 -23.74 -16.60 16.99
C SER A 106 -24.06 -15.92 18.33
N GLU A 107 -24.72 -14.76 18.30
CA GLU A 107 -25.16 -14.06 19.50
C GLU A 107 -26.40 -14.72 20.12
N GLU A 108 -27.35 -15.15 19.28
CA GLU A 108 -28.55 -15.88 19.70
C GLU A 108 -28.18 -17.23 20.36
N GLN A 109 -27.20 -17.93 19.80
CA GLN A 109 -26.63 -19.15 20.39
C GLN A 109 -25.97 -18.89 21.75
N ARG A 110 -25.29 -17.74 21.94
CA ARG A 110 -24.72 -17.38 23.24
C ARG A 110 -25.79 -17.07 24.28
N ARG A 111 -26.87 -16.39 23.89
CA ARG A 111 -27.99 -16.04 24.79
C ARG A 111 -28.77 -17.27 25.26
N THR A 112 -29.05 -18.21 24.35
CA THR A 112 -29.79 -19.45 24.69
C THR A 112 -29.00 -20.38 25.61
N VAL A 113 -27.67 -20.44 25.46
CA VAL A 113 -26.79 -21.18 26.39
C VAL A 113 -26.73 -20.52 27.77
N SER A 114 -26.82 -19.19 27.86
CA SER A 114 -26.85 -18.47 29.15
C SER A 114 -28.17 -18.59 29.92
N ASN A 115 -29.29 -18.87 29.25
CA ASN A 115 -30.62 -19.04 29.87
C ASN A 115 -30.97 -20.49 30.26
N SER A 116 -30.08 -21.45 30.02
CA SER A 116 -30.27 -22.87 30.36
C SER A 116 -29.53 -23.30 31.65
N LYS A 117 -29.32 -22.38 32.60
CA LYS A 117 -28.79 -22.67 33.94
C LYS A 117 -29.70 -22.10 35.02
#